data_AF-A0A8S3YTX8-F1
#
_entry.id   AF-A0A8S3YTX8-F1
#
_cell.length_a   1.000
_cell.length_b   1.000
_cell.length_c   1.000
_cell.angle_alpha   90.00
_cell.angle_beta   90.00
_cell.angle_gamma   90.00
#
_symmetry.space_group_name_H-M   'P 1'
#
loop_
_entity.id
_entity.type
_entity.pdbx_description
1 polymer ?
#
loop_
_entity_poly.entity_id
_entity_poly.type
_entity_poly.pdbx_seq_one_letter_code
_entity_poly.pdbx_strand_id
1 'polypeptide(L)' 'MSSPLSPFTPPVVKRLLAWKKGEHEKDDKWAEKAVKSLVKKLKKTGSLDELTKALSTQDPCTKCITIP' A
#
# COMPACT_ATOMS: atom_id res chain seq x y z
N MET A 1 8.71 17.88 18.84
CA MET A 1 9.78 17.45 17.91
C MET A 1 9.09 16.73 16.75
N SER A 2 8.79 17.46 15.67
CA SER A 2 8.01 16.92 14.54
C SER A 2 8.99 16.54 13.42
N SER A 3 9.25 15.24 13.24
CA SER A 3 10.14 14.76 12.18
C SER A 3 9.54 15.07 10.80
N PRO A 4 10.32 15.61 9.85
CA PRO A 4 9.84 15.86 8.50
C PRO A 4 9.61 14.52 7.81
N LEU A 5 8.35 14.24 7.43
CA LEU A 5 8.02 13.11 6.59
C LEU A 5 8.72 13.28 5.25
N SER A 6 9.66 12.39 4.95
CA SER A 6 10.40 12.35 3.69
C SER A 6 9.45 12.44 2.50
N PRO A 7 9.60 13.43 1.59
CA PRO A 7 8.69 13.65 0.46
C PRO A 7 8.74 12.53 -0.59
N PHE A 8 9.60 11.53 -0.41
CA PHE A 8 9.89 10.48 -1.40
C PHE A 8 9.10 9.18 -1.24
N THR A 9 8.27 9.05 -0.20
CA THR A 9 7.33 7.92 -0.08
C THR A 9 5.92 8.39 -0.45
N PRO A 10 5.32 7.88 -1.53
CA PRO A 10 3.93 8.19 -1.84
C PRO A 10 3.07 7.85 -0.62
N PRO A 11 2.20 8.76 -0.15
CA PRO A 11 1.44 8.57 1.10
C PRO A 11 0.62 7.27 1.10
N VAL A 12 0.25 6.77 -0.08
CA VAL A 12 -0.40 5.47 -0.26
C VAL A 12 0.47 4.28 0.16
N VAL A 13 1.78 4.26 -0.11
CA VAL A 13 2.66 3.14 0.27
C VAL A 13 2.73 3.04 1.79
N LYS A 14 2.90 4.17 2.48
CA LYS A 14 2.91 4.22 3.94
C LYS A 14 1.57 3.79 4.55
N ARG A 15 0.45 4.20 3.95
CA ARG A 15 -0.89 3.76 4.38
C ARG A 15 -1.08 2.26 4.21
N LEU A 16 -0.69 1.68 3.07
CA LEU A 16 -0.78 0.24 2.83
C LEU A 16 0.10 -0.57 3.78
N LEU A 17 1.31 -0.07 4.09
CA LEU A 17 2.18 -0.71 5.08
C LEU A 17 1.61 -0.64 6.51
N ALA A 18 0.83 0.38 6.85
CA ALA A 18 0.15 0.44 8.16
C ALA A 18 -0.92 -0.64 8.33
N TRP A 19 -1.43 -1.22 7.23
CA TRP A 19 -2.34 -2.37 7.25
C TRP A 19 -1.63 -3.73 7.28
N LYS A 20 -0.30 -3.76 7.15
CA LYS A 20 0.48 -4.99 7.23
C LYS A 20 0.29 -5.61 8.62
N LYS A 21 -0.05 -6.89 8.66
CA LYS A 21 -0.13 -7.67 9.90
C LYS A 21 1.19 -8.40 10.12
N GLY A 22 1.98 -7.95 11.11
CA GLY A 22 3.24 -8.57 11.52
C GLY A 22 4.36 -7.56 11.77
N GLU A 23 5.06 -7.70 12.89
CA GLU A 23 6.01 -6.72 13.45
C GLU A 23 7.47 -7.00 13.06
N HIS A 24 7.71 -7.91 12.10
CA HIS A 24 9.07 -8.32 11.79
C HIS A 24 9.78 -7.29 10.91
N GLU A 25 10.77 -6.60 11.49
CA GLU A 25 11.52 -5.50 10.88
C GLU A 25 12.23 -5.89 9.56
N LYS A 26 12.65 -7.17 9.44
CA LYS A 26 13.24 -7.69 8.19
C LYS A 26 12.23 -7.74 7.05
N ASP A 27 10.96 -7.96 7.36
CA ASP A 27 9.87 -7.95 6.38
C ASP A 27 9.50 -6.53 5.97
N ASP A 28 9.80 -5.48 6.75
CA ASP A 28 9.43 -4.11 6.38
C ASP A 28 10.17 -3.61 5.14
N LYS A 29 11.46 -3.93 5.00
CA LYS A 29 12.23 -3.59 3.79
C LYS A 29 11.72 -4.32 2.55
N TRP A 30 11.26 -5.57 2.71
CA TRP A 30 10.71 -6.34 1.59
C TRP A 30 9.27 -5.92 1.27
N ALA A 31 8.45 -5.70 2.29
CA ALA A 31 7.08 -5.21 2.17
C ALA A 31 7.04 -3.84 1.50
N GLU A 32 7.92 -2.91 1.84
CA GLU A 32 7.96 -1.60 1.18
C GLU A 32 8.24 -1.74 -0.32
N LYS A 33 9.18 -2.61 -0.71
CA LYS A 33 9.46 -2.89 -2.14
C LYS A 33 8.27 -3.53 -2.86
N ALA A 34 7.60 -4.49 -2.21
CA ALA A 34 6.43 -5.17 -2.75
C ALA A 34 5.26 -4.20 -2.93
N VAL A 35 4.92 -3.43 -1.89
CA VAL A 35 3.86 -2.41 -1.92
C VAL A 35 4.17 -1.32 -2.93
N LYS A 36 5.43 -0.83 -3.01
CA LYS A 36 5.82 0.19 -4.00
C LYS A 36 5.66 -0.30 -5.43
N SER A 37 6.03 -1.56 -5.71
CA SER A 37 5.84 -2.18 -7.03
C SER A 37 4.37 -2.37 -7.35
N LEU A 38 3.57 -2.82 -6.38
CA LEU A 38 2.13 -2.97 -6.51
C LEU A 38 1.47 -1.62 -6.83
N VAL A 39 1.70 -0.60 -6.01
CA VAL A 39 1.17 0.77 -6.23
C VAL A 39 1.56 1.29 -7.61
N LYS A 40 2.79 1.06 -8.06
CA LYS A 40 3.25 1.48 -9.39
C LYS A 40 2.46 0.79 -10.51
N LYS A 41 2.12 -0.49 -10.36
CA LYS A 41 1.26 -1.22 -11.32
C LYS A 41 -0.20 -0.76 -11.24
N LEU A 42 -0.76 -0.62 -10.05
CA LEU A 42 -2.15 -0.18 -9.85
C LEU A 42 -2.42 1.25 -10.30
N LYS A 43 -1.43 2.14 -10.22
CA LYS A 43 -1.51 3.48 -10.81
C LYS A 43 -1.64 3.44 -12.34
N LYS A 44 -1.05 2.44 -13.00
CA LYS A 44 -1.19 2.27 -14.46
C LYS A 44 -2.55 1.72 -14.86
N THR A 45 -3.14 0.83 -14.05
CA THR A 45 -4.45 0.23 -14.30
C THR A 45 -5.61 1.05 -13.76
N GLY A 46 -5.34 2.05 -12.91
CA GLY A 46 -6.35 2.87 -12.24
C GLY A 46 -7.05 2.17 -11.07
N SER A 47 -6.58 1.00 -10.63
CA SER A 47 -7.24 0.17 -9.59
C SER A 47 -6.75 0.47 -8.16
N LEU A 48 -5.94 1.52 -7.97
CA LEU A 48 -5.36 1.88 -6.67
C LEU A 48 -6.42 2.34 -5.66
N ASP A 49 -7.46 3.02 -6.15
CA ASP A 49 -8.54 3.54 -5.30
C ASP A 49 -9.35 2.39 -4.69
N GLU A 50 -9.70 1.39 -5.50
CA GLU A 50 -10.39 0.16 -5.05
C GLU A 50 -9.56 -0.60 -4.01
N LEU A 51 -8.22 -0.72 -4.17
CA LEU A 51 -7.35 -1.32 -3.15
C LEU A 51 -7.42 -0.55 -1.82
N THR A 52 -7.37 0.78 -1.90
CA THR A 52 -7.38 1.63 -0.71
C THR A 52 -8.73 1.54 -0.01
N LYS A 53 -9.82 1.50 -0.78
CA LYS A 53 -11.17 1.29 -0.29
C LYS A 53 -11.30 -0.07 0.40
N ALA A 54 -10.91 -1.16 -0.27
CA ALA A 54 -10.99 -2.52 0.26
C ALA A 54 -10.30 -2.69 1.61
N LEU A 55 -9.11 -2.10 1.76
CA LEU A 55 -8.36 -2.15 3.02
C LEU A 55 -8.99 -1.28 4.10
N SER A 56 -9.48 -0.08 3.74
CA SER A 56 -10.06 0.86 4.70
C SER A 56 -11.44 0.41 5.20
N THR A 57 -12.26 -0.19 4.33
CA THR A 57 -13.59 -0.70 4.68
C THR A 57 -13.52 -2.13 5.22
N GLN A 58 -12.39 -2.82 5.06
CA GLN A 58 -12.22 -4.24 5.35
C GLN A 58 -13.36 -5.10 4.76
N ASP A 59 -13.85 -4.66 3.59
CA ASP A 59 -15.05 -5.20 2.97
C ASP A 59 -14.69 -6.32 1.98
N PRO A 60 -15.26 -7.53 2.13
CA PRO A 60 -14.97 -8.65 1.24
C PRO A 60 -15.65 -8.52 -0.13
N CYS A 61 -16.56 -7.57 -0.33
CA CYS A 61 -17.33 -7.38 -1.57
C CYS A 61 -16.69 -6.36 -2.53
N THR A 62 -15.45 -5.96 -2.30
CA THR A 62 -14.71 -5.05 -3.20
C THR A 62 -14.35 -5.69 -4.55
N LYS A 63 -14.13 -4.86 -5.57
CA LYS A 63 -13.80 -5.34 -6.93
C LYS A 63 -12.43 -6.01 -6.95
N CYS A 64 -12.28 -7.00 -7.83
CA CYS A 64 -11.00 -7.66 -8.07
C CYS A 64 -9.92 -6.68 -8.54
N ILE A 65 -8.74 -6.76 -7.92
CA ILE A 65 -7.58 -5.93 -8.26
C ILE A 65 -6.61 -6.81 -9.04
N THR A 66 -6.60 -6.64 -10.36
CA THR A 66 -5.77 -7.46 -11.26
C THR A 66 -4.41 -6.83 -11.50
N ILE A 67 -3.38 -7.67 -11.53
CA ILE A 67 -2.01 -7.27 -11.79
C ILE A 67 -1.53 -8.05 -13.04
N PRO A 68 -1.00 -7.39 -14.08
CA PRO A 68 -0.36 -8.07 -15.20
C PRO A 68 1.02 -8.63 -14.82
#